data_AF-A0A7L4I728-F1
#
_entry.id   AF-A0A7L4I728-F1
#
_cell.length_a   1.000
_cell.length_b   1.000
_cell.length_c   1.000
_cell.angle_alpha   90.00
_cell.angle_beta   90.00
_cell.angle_gamma   90.00
#
_symmetry.space_group_name_H-M   'P 1'
#
loop_
_entity.id
_entity.type
_entity.pdbx_description
1 polymer ?
#
loop_
_entity_poly.entity_id
_entity_poly.type
_entity_poly.pdbx_seq_one_letter_code
_entity_poly.pdbx_strand_id
1 'polypeptide(L)'
;QTKHMLLTDHGARLFAQVMGIPETPGEKLITERSRDRWKKNLEPDSNPEEFQKDLGTVGAVAIDSEGNVACATSTGGLSNKLVGRVGDTACIGSGGYADNHSGATSTTGHGESIMKVVLARLILYHMEQGMSPEMAADTALDYMKTRVGGLGGVIVVNNSGEWAARFSTKQMSWATVKDDQLHYGIYAGERHTKPVDEALASEMRDS
;
A
#
# COMPACT_ATOMS: atom_id res chain seq x y z
N GLN A 1 -15.16 -0.22 -18.75
CA GLN A 1 -15.69 0.73 -17.75
C GLN A 1 -17.09 0.29 -17.29
N THR A 2 -17.51 0.56 -16.04
CA THR A 2 -18.81 0.14 -15.45
C THR A 2 -19.37 1.17 -14.46
N LYS A 3 -20.62 1.00 -13.97
CA LYS A 3 -21.22 1.78 -12.86
C LYS A 3 -20.93 1.19 -11.46
N HIS A 4 -20.18 0.09 -11.39
CA HIS A 4 -19.84 -0.61 -10.15
C HIS A 4 -18.46 -0.20 -9.67
N MET A 5 -18.27 -0.20 -8.34
CA MET A 5 -17.01 0.17 -7.70
C MET A 5 -16.08 -1.03 -7.44
N LEU A 6 -16.63 -2.25 -7.40
CA LEU A 6 -15.87 -3.45 -7.08
C LEU A 6 -16.45 -4.66 -7.81
N LEU A 7 -15.57 -5.41 -8.49
CA LEU A 7 -15.86 -6.72 -9.07
C LEU A 7 -14.88 -7.73 -8.46
N THR A 8 -15.29 -9.00 -8.34
CA THR A 8 -14.44 -10.04 -7.74
C THR A 8 -14.40 -11.29 -8.61
N ASP A 9 -13.32 -12.05 -8.43
CA ASP A 9 -13.08 -13.40 -8.95
C ASP A 9 -13.53 -13.60 -10.42
N HIS A 10 -14.40 -14.58 -10.70
CA HIS A 10 -14.83 -14.92 -12.05
C HIS A 10 -15.46 -13.75 -12.80
N GLY A 11 -16.29 -12.94 -12.13
CA GLY A 11 -16.93 -11.78 -12.74
C GLY A 11 -15.94 -10.70 -13.15
N ALA A 12 -14.92 -10.43 -12.33
CA ALA A 12 -13.85 -9.49 -12.67
C ALA A 12 -13.03 -9.98 -13.87
N ARG A 13 -12.74 -11.29 -13.92
CA ARG A 13 -12.03 -11.91 -15.05
C ARG A 13 -12.83 -11.79 -16.35
N LEU A 14 -14.11 -12.14 -16.35
CA LEU A 14 -14.98 -11.99 -17.52
C LEU A 14 -15.02 -10.55 -18.01
N PHE A 15 -15.13 -9.61 -17.07
CA PHE A 15 -15.11 -8.19 -17.40
C PHE A 15 -13.79 -7.75 -18.06
N ALA A 16 -12.65 -8.20 -17.54
CA ALA A 16 -11.33 -7.91 -18.13
C ALA A 16 -11.23 -8.43 -19.58
N GLN A 17 -11.74 -9.63 -19.84
CA GLN A 17 -11.78 -10.21 -21.19
C GLN A 17 -12.66 -9.38 -22.15
N VAL A 18 -13.85 -8.95 -21.71
CA VAL A 18 -14.73 -8.07 -22.51
C VAL A 18 -14.06 -6.72 -22.80
N MET A 19 -13.22 -6.22 -21.90
CA MET A 19 -12.44 -5.00 -22.10
C MET A 19 -11.18 -5.22 -22.97
N GLY A 20 -10.91 -6.44 -23.44
CA GLY A 20 -9.75 -6.76 -24.27
C GLY A 20 -8.42 -6.78 -23.51
N ILE A 21 -8.44 -6.93 -22.18
CA ILE A 21 -7.21 -7.05 -21.39
C ILE A 21 -6.56 -8.42 -21.67
N PRO A 22 -5.28 -8.47 -22.07
CA PRO A 22 -4.61 -9.73 -22.39
C PRO A 22 -4.54 -10.67 -21.18
N GLU A 23 -4.88 -11.93 -21.38
CA GLU A 23 -4.71 -12.96 -20.36
C GLU A 23 -3.23 -13.37 -20.28
N THR A 24 -2.69 -13.34 -19.06
CA THR A 24 -1.33 -13.78 -18.77
C THR A 24 -1.37 -15.13 -18.07
N PRO A 25 -0.62 -16.16 -18.53
CA PRO A 25 -0.52 -17.44 -17.83
C PRO A 25 -0.06 -17.26 -16.38
N GLY A 26 -0.70 -17.95 -15.45
CA GLY A 26 -0.44 -17.78 -14.00
C GLY A 26 1.02 -18.06 -13.62
N GLU A 27 1.69 -18.97 -14.32
CA GLU A 27 3.09 -19.33 -14.13
C GLU A 27 4.03 -18.12 -14.31
N LYS A 28 3.67 -17.17 -15.18
CA LYS A 28 4.47 -15.95 -15.39
C LYS A 28 4.42 -15.00 -14.18
N LEU A 29 3.42 -15.14 -13.31
CA LEU A 29 3.29 -14.35 -12.09
C LEU A 29 3.99 -15.01 -10.89
N ILE A 30 4.44 -16.26 -11.03
CA ILE A 30 5.08 -17.02 -9.96
C ILE A 30 6.60 -16.88 -10.08
N THR A 31 7.23 -16.32 -9.05
CA THR A 31 8.69 -16.24 -8.96
C THR A 31 9.26 -17.43 -8.18
N GLU A 32 10.51 -17.80 -8.44
CA GLU A 32 11.22 -18.83 -7.68
C GLU A 32 11.25 -18.49 -6.18
N ARG A 33 11.57 -17.23 -5.85
CA ARG A 33 11.50 -16.70 -4.48
C ARG A 33 10.14 -16.96 -3.80
N SER A 34 9.04 -16.68 -4.50
CA SER A 34 7.69 -16.91 -3.95
C SER A 34 7.38 -18.39 -3.75
N ARG A 35 7.86 -19.24 -4.66
CA ARG A 35 7.70 -20.70 -4.60
C ARG A 35 8.47 -21.31 -3.45
N ASP A 36 9.71 -20.87 -3.23
CA ASP A 36 10.55 -21.37 -2.14
C ASP A 36 10.03 -20.94 -0.78
N ARG A 37 9.55 -19.70 -0.67
CA ARG A 37 8.85 -19.23 0.54
C ARG A 37 7.60 -20.08 0.80
N TRP A 38 6.79 -20.36 -0.22
CA TRP A 38 5.63 -21.23 -0.08
C TRP A 38 6.01 -22.65 0.39
N LYS A 39 7.05 -23.26 -0.20
CA LYS A 39 7.54 -24.59 0.22
C LYS A 39 7.97 -24.63 1.68
N LYS A 40 8.73 -23.62 2.15
CA LYS A 40 9.13 -23.52 3.55
C LYS A 40 7.93 -23.45 4.50
N ASN A 41 6.84 -22.82 4.08
CA ASN A 41 5.60 -22.76 4.86
C ASN A 41 4.80 -24.07 4.92
N LEU A 42 5.24 -25.11 4.19
CA LEU A 42 4.63 -26.44 4.24
C LEU A 42 5.42 -27.41 5.12
N GLU A 43 6.59 -26.99 5.63
CA GLU A 43 7.39 -27.81 6.54
C GLU A 43 6.64 -28.00 7.87
N PRO A 44 6.73 -29.18 8.51
CA PRO A 44 5.96 -29.51 9.72
C PRO A 44 6.13 -28.53 10.87
N ASP A 45 7.33 -27.96 11.02
CA ASP A 45 7.68 -27.02 12.09
C ASP A 45 7.53 -25.55 11.68
N SER A 46 6.98 -25.29 10.49
CA SER A 46 6.79 -23.93 10.01
C SER A 46 5.68 -23.21 10.77
N ASN A 47 5.83 -21.89 10.95
CA ASN A 47 4.77 -21.03 11.46
C ASN A 47 4.22 -20.16 10.32
N PRO A 48 3.08 -20.51 9.70
CA PRO A 48 2.50 -19.75 8.60
C PRO A 48 2.29 -18.27 8.93
N GLU A 49 1.96 -17.92 10.18
CA GLU A 49 1.77 -16.52 10.59
C GLU A 49 3.06 -15.70 10.54
N GLU A 50 4.22 -16.33 10.79
CA GLU A 50 5.50 -15.66 10.68
C GLU A 50 5.81 -15.28 9.24
N PHE A 51 5.50 -16.16 8.30
CA PHE A 51 5.62 -15.89 6.88
C PHE A 51 4.56 -14.93 6.36
N GLN A 52 3.54 -14.57 7.13
CA GLN A 52 2.58 -13.52 6.75
C GLN A 52 3.05 -12.11 7.12
N LYS A 53 4.17 -11.98 7.84
CA LYS A 53 4.75 -10.69 8.25
C LYS A 53 5.53 -9.98 7.13
N ASP A 54 6.01 -10.72 6.13
CA ASP A 54 6.67 -10.16 4.95
C ASP A 54 5.64 -9.77 3.88
N LEU A 55 5.22 -8.51 3.92
CA LEU A 55 4.10 -7.98 3.14
C LEU A 55 4.59 -7.41 1.81
N GLY A 56 3.95 -7.83 0.71
CA GLY A 56 4.25 -7.37 -0.65
C GLY A 56 3.23 -6.39 -1.22
N THR A 57 2.43 -5.74 -0.36
CA THR A 57 1.50 -4.69 -0.80
C THR A 57 2.28 -3.46 -1.23
N VAL A 58 1.91 -2.92 -2.39
CA VAL A 58 2.45 -1.68 -2.93
C VAL A 58 1.32 -0.66 -3.05
N GLY A 59 1.66 0.62 -3.03
CA GLY A 59 0.70 1.66 -3.34
C GLY A 59 1.34 3.02 -3.57
N ALA A 60 0.53 3.93 -4.08
CA ALA A 60 0.90 5.28 -4.46
C ALA A 60 -0.21 6.26 -4.07
N VAL A 61 0.20 7.47 -3.69
CA VAL A 61 -0.69 8.62 -3.52
C VAL A 61 -0.09 9.80 -4.27
N ALA A 62 -0.93 10.64 -4.86
CA ALA A 62 -0.48 11.80 -5.62
C ALA A 62 -1.46 12.96 -5.47
N ILE A 63 -0.95 14.17 -5.69
CA ILE A 63 -1.71 15.39 -5.90
C ILE A 63 -1.25 16.00 -7.24
N ASP A 64 -2.19 16.42 -8.08
CA ASP A 64 -1.88 17.07 -9.37
C ASP A 64 -1.86 18.60 -9.26
N SER A 65 -1.54 19.27 -10.37
CA SER A 65 -1.48 20.74 -10.45
C SER A 65 -2.83 21.44 -10.32
N GLU A 66 -3.95 20.71 -10.49
CA GLU A 66 -5.30 21.22 -10.28
C GLU A 66 -5.78 21.01 -8.84
N GLY A 67 -4.95 20.38 -7.99
CA GLY A 67 -5.28 20.05 -6.61
C GLY A 67 -6.12 18.78 -6.46
N ASN A 68 -6.26 17.96 -7.50
CA ASN A 68 -6.91 16.66 -7.38
C ASN A 68 -5.97 15.65 -6.72
N VAL A 69 -6.52 14.85 -5.81
CA VAL A 69 -5.77 13.79 -5.13
C VAL A 69 -6.23 12.42 -5.59
N ALA A 70 -5.31 11.47 -5.63
CA ALA A 70 -5.62 10.09 -5.99
C ALA A 70 -4.77 9.09 -5.19
N CYS A 71 -5.29 7.88 -5.02
CA CYS A 71 -4.57 6.76 -4.44
C CYS A 71 -4.74 5.49 -5.28
N ALA A 72 -3.74 4.62 -5.26
CA ALA A 72 -3.84 3.27 -5.80
C ALA A 72 -3.07 2.29 -4.91
N THR A 73 -3.65 1.13 -4.63
CA THR A 73 -3.05 0.09 -3.79
C THR A 73 -3.23 -1.26 -4.49
N SER A 74 -2.20 -2.12 -4.47
CA SER A 74 -2.24 -3.45 -5.09
C SER A 74 -1.46 -4.47 -4.26
N THR A 75 -1.92 -5.73 -4.26
CA THR A 75 -1.29 -6.79 -3.47
C THR A 75 -1.57 -8.18 -4.03
N GLY A 76 -0.60 -9.10 -3.83
CA GLY A 76 -0.84 -10.55 -3.91
C GLY A 76 -1.54 -11.11 -2.67
N GLY A 77 -1.61 -10.32 -1.59
CA GLY A 77 -2.14 -10.70 -0.29
C GLY A 77 -1.11 -11.42 0.58
N LEU A 78 -1.61 -12.16 1.57
CA LEU A 78 -0.78 -12.92 2.50
C LEU A 78 -0.31 -14.24 1.88
N SER A 79 0.90 -14.68 2.26
CA SER A 79 1.36 -16.04 1.96
C SER A 79 0.48 -17.07 2.67
N ASN A 80 0.21 -18.20 2.01
CA ASN A 80 -0.68 -19.27 2.51
C ASN A 80 -2.10 -18.81 2.88
N LYS A 81 -2.59 -17.71 2.29
CA LYS A 81 -3.98 -17.31 2.46
C LYS A 81 -4.94 -18.41 1.96
N LEU A 82 -6.10 -18.50 2.60
CA LEU A 82 -7.20 -19.31 2.06
C LEU A 82 -7.59 -18.82 0.66
N VAL A 83 -8.00 -19.75 -0.20
CA VAL A 83 -8.55 -19.42 -1.53
C VAL A 83 -9.75 -18.50 -1.34
N GLY A 84 -9.77 -17.38 -2.07
CA GLY A 84 -10.82 -16.37 -1.95
C GLY A 84 -10.67 -15.39 -0.78
N ARG A 85 -9.60 -15.46 0.05
CA ARG A 85 -9.34 -14.43 1.08
C ARG A 85 -9.12 -13.07 0.42
N VAL A 86 -9.94 -12.10 0.81
CA VAL A 86 -9.83 -10.68 0.45
C VAL A 86 -9.24 -9.90 1.62
N GLY A 87 -8.26 -9.04 1.33
CA GLY A 87 -7.66 -8.14 2.32
C GLY A 87 -8.14 -6.69 2.16
N ASP A 88 -7.49 -5.78 2.87
CA ASP A 88 -7.78 -4.35 2.90
C ASP A 88 -7.66 -3.65 1.55
N THR A 89 -6.74 -4.09 0.70
CA THR A 89 -6.35 -3.39 -0.54
C THR A 89 -7.51 -3.08 -1.48
N ALA A 90 -8.50 -3.96 -1.58
CA ALA A 90 -9.68 -3.75 -2.45
C ALA A 90 -10.84 -3.03 -1.73
N CYS A 91 -10.71 -2.75 -0.43
CA CYS A 91 -11.73 -2.17 0.41
C CYS A 91 -11.49 -0.65 0.56
N ILE A 92 -12.35 0.14 -0.08
CA ILE A 92 -12.32 1.61 -0.01
C ILE A 92 -12.34 2.06 1.46
N GLY A 93 -11.41 2.93 1.84
CA GLY A 93 -11.26 3.43 3.21
C GLY A 93 -10.38 2.54 4.09
N SER A 94 -10.08 1.32 3.67
CA SER A 94 -9.12 0.43 4.35
C SER A 94 -7.76 0.51 3.68
N GLY A 95 -7.62 -0.06 2.47
CA GLY A 95 -6.36 -0.14 1.73
C GLY A 95 -5.91 1.19 1.10
N GLY A 96 -6.87 2.06 0.81
CA GLY A 96 -6.64 3.39 0.27
C GLY A 96 -7.92 4.22 0.27
N TYR A 97 -7.76 5.53 0.31
CA TYR A 97 -8.86 6.49 0.23
C TYR A 97 -8.35 7.81 -0.33
N ALA A 98 -9.16 8.50 -1.14
CA ALA A 98 -8.83 9.78 -1.73
C ALA A 98 -10.06 10.69 -1.73
N ASP A 99 -9.87 11.92 -1.30
CA ASP A 99 -10.88 12.98 -1.25
C ASP A 99 -10.19 14.34 -1.39
N ASN A 100 -10.55 15.11 -2.41
CA ASN A 100 -9.96 16.43 -2.71
C ASN A 100 -10.08 17.41 -1.55
N HIS A 101 -11.05 17.24 -0.64
CA HIS A 101 -11.20 18.11 0.52
C HIS A 101 -10.19 17.82 1.64
N SER A 102 -9.67 16.59 1.72
CA SER A 102 -8.85 16.13 2.83
C SER A 102 -7.46 15.65 2.37
N GLY A 103 -7.40 14.69 1.46
CA GLY A 103 -6.13 14.15 0.95
C GLY A 103 -6.28 12.75 0.35
N ALA A 104 -5.14 12.07 0.16
CA ALA A 104 -5.09 10.69 -0.29
C ALA A 104 -4.16 9.84 0.58
N THR A 105 -4.56 8.59 0.83
CA THR A 105 -3.84 7.61 1.65
C THR A 105 -3.75 6.27 0.93
N SER A 106 -2.65 5.56 1.14
CA SER A 106 -2.48 4.16 0.75
C SER A 106 -1.77 3.40 1.86
N THR A 107 -2.35 2.28 2.29
CA THR A 107 -1.87 1.50 3.44
C THR A 107 -1.24 0.17 3.02
N THR A 108 -0.36 -0.34 3.87
CA THR A 108 0.22 -1.69 3.79
C THR A 108 0.31 -2.26 5.20
N GLY A 109 0.19 -3.57 5.37
CA GLY A 109 0.14 -4.16 6.71
C GLY A 109 -0.65 -5.45 6.78
N HIS A 110 -0.98 -5.85 8.01
CA HIS A 110 -1.92 -6.94 8.25
C HIS A 110 -3.34 -6.50 7.87
N GLY A 111 -3.83 -6.97 6.71
CA GLY A 111 -5.07 -6.49 6.12
C GLY A 111 -6.31 -6.60 7.02
N GLU A 112 -6.43 -7.66 7.83
CA GLU A 112 -7.53 -7.81 8.78
C GLU A 112 -7.50 -6.72 9.87
N SER A 113 -6.32 -6.31 10.33
CA SER A 113 -6.19 -5.21 11.28
C SER A 113 -6.52 -3.86 10.62
N ILE A 114 -6.05 -3.63 9.39
CA ILE A 114 -6.33 -2.42 8.62
C ILE A 114 -7.85 -2.26 8.39
N MET A 115 -8.53 -3.32 7.97
CA MET A 115 -9.99 -3.30 7.74
C MET A 115 -10.78 -3.06 9.02
N LYS A 116 -10.38 -3.68 10.15
CA LYS A 116 -11.08 -3.51 11.44
C LYS A 116 -11.09 -2.07 11.94
N VAL A 117 -10.12 -1.26 11.55
CA VAL A 117 -10.01 0.16 11.94
C VAL A 117 -10.27 1.14 10.80
N VAL A 118 -10.51 0.64 9.59
CA VAL A 118 -10.74 1.44 8.38
C VAL A 118 -9.62 2.48 8.21
N LEU A 119 -8.36 2.00 8.25
CA LEU A 119 -7.16 2.81 8.51
C LEU A 119 -7.00 4.01 7.57
N ALA A 120 -7.12 3.81 6.25
CA ALA A 120 -6.94 4.88 5.26
C ALA A 120 -7.92 6.04 5.49
N ARG A 121 -9.19 5.74 5.79
CA ARG A 121 -10.20 6.77 6.08
C ARG A 121 -10.01 7.40 7.46
N LEU A 122 -9.59 6.62 8.47
CA LEU A 122 -9.31 7.11 9.82
C LEU A 122 -8.19 8.16 9.82
N ILE A 123 -7.17 7.98 8.99
CA ILE A 123 -6.09 8.97 8.83
C ILE A 123 -6.64 10.27 8.27
N LEU A 124 -7.42 10.23 7.18
CA LEU A 124 -8.02 11.46 6.65
C LEU A 124 -9.01 12.09 7.63
N TYR A 125 -9.69 11.30 8.46
CA TYR A 125 -10.56 11.83 9.52
C TYR A 125 -9.76 12.66 10.52
N HIS A 126 -8.58 12.21 10.93
CA HIS A 126 -7.70 13.01 11.80
C HIS A 126 -7.20 14.29 11.12
N MET A 127 -6.94 14.25 9.82
CA MET A 127 -6.57 15.44 9.05
C MET A 127 -7.72 16.44 8.92
N GLU A 128 -8.95 15.97 8.73
CA GLU A 128 -10.17 16.81 8.76
C GLU A 128 -10.32 17.56 10.09
N GLN A 129 -9.77 17.01 11.19
CA GLN A 129 -9.74 17.64 12.52
C GLN A 129 -8.52 18.54 12.75
N GLY A 130 -7.74 18.84 11.70
CA GLY A 130 -6.62 19.77 11.74
C GLY A 130 -5.27 19.15 12.09
N MET A 131 -5.15 17.81 12.13
CA MET A 131 -3.83 17.17 12.28
C MET A 131 -3.04 17.22 10.97
N SER A 132 -1.72 17.36 11.07
CA SER A 132 -0.82 17.20 9.92
C SER A 132 -0.84 15.74 9.42
N PRO A 133 -0.44 15.48 8.16
CA PRO A 133 -0.36 14.10 7.63
C PRO A 133 0.47 13.16 8.51
N GLU A 134 1.59 13.64 9.04
CA GLU A 134 2.45 12.87 9.96
C GLU A 134 1.73 12.51 11.26
N MET A 135 1.14 13.50 11.94
CA MET A 135 0.43 13.28 13.20
C MET A 135 -0.80 12.38 13.04
N ALA A 136 -1.54 12.57 11.96
CA ALA A 136 -2.71 11.76 11.64
C ALA A 136 -2.33 10.29 11.38
N ALA A 137 -1.27 10.06 10.61
CA ALA A 137 -0.75 8.73 10.33
C ALA A 137 -0.26 8.02 11.60
N ASP A 138 0.52 8.71 12.44
CA ASP A 138 1.02 8.13 13.69
C ASP A 138 -0.11 7.79 14.66
N THR A 139 -1.09 8.70 14.81
CA THR A 139 -2.26 8.50 15.68
C THR A 139 -3.08 7.27 15.23
N ALA A 140 -3.33 7.13 13.94
CA ALA A 140 -4.11 6.01 13.42
C ALA A 140 -3.35 4.67 13.48
N LEU A 141 -2.03 4.68 13.24
CA LEU A 141 -1.18 3.50 13.37
C LEU A 141 -1.09 3.03 14.83
N ASP A 142 -0.95 3.96 15.78
CA ASP A 142 -0.95 3.64 17.21
C ASP A 142 -2.32 3.11 17.66
N TYR A 143 -3.42 3.70 17.16
CA TYR A 143 -4.76 3.17 17.40
C TYR A 143 -4.91 1.73 16.89
N MET A 144 -4.45 1.43 15.67
CA MET A 144 -4.48 0.07 15.13
C MET A 144 -3.66 -0.92 15.98
N LYS A 145 -2.48 -0.49 16.42
CA LYS A 145 -1.60 -1.30 17.29
C LYS A 145 -2.26 -1.59 18.62
N THR A 146 -2.76 -0.57 19.31
CA THR A 146 -3.33 -0.70 20.65
C THR A 146 -4.69 -1.39 20.65
N ARG A 147 -5.53 -1.17 19.64
CA ARG A 147 -6.90 -1.69 19.58
C ARG A 147 -6.98 -3.13 19.07
N VAL A 148 -6.18 -3.49 18.07
CA VAL A 148 -6.28 -4.79 17.39
C VAL A 148 -4.95 -5.53 17.25
N GLY A 149 -3.87 -5.05 17.88
CA GLY A 149 -2.55 -5.67 17.82
C GLY A 149 -1.90 -5.65 16.43
N GLY A 150 -2.44 -4.83 15.51
CA GLY A 150 -2.00 -4.78 14.12
C GLY A 150 -0.82 -3.84 13.91
N LEU A 151 0.11 -4.25 13.06
CA LEU A 151 1.20 -3.39 12.56
C LEU A 151 1.03 -3.16 11.06
N GLY A 152 1.53 -2.02 10.59
CA GLY A 152 1.44 -1.63 9.19
C GLY A 152 2.18 -0.33 8.91
N GLY A 153 1.93 0.23 7.73
CA GLY A 153 2.45 1.49 7.29
C GLY A 153 1.53 2.18 6.29
N VAL A 154 1.80 3.45 6.07
CA VAL A 154 0.98 4.32 5.24
C VAL A 154 1.84 5.39 4.57
N ILE A 155 1.47 5.71 3.33
CA ILE A 155 1.83 6.96 2.68
C ILE A 155 0.58 7.84 2.59
N VAL A 156 0.75 9.13 2.84
CA VAL A 156 -0.34 10.11 2.86
C VAL A 156 0.11 11.43 2.24
N VAL A 157 -0.78 12.08 1.51
CA VAL A 157 -0.63 13.46 1.01
C VAL A 157 -1.92 14.24 1.29
N ASN A 158 -1.82 15.49 1.70
CA ASN A 158 -2.97 16.39 1.85
C ASN A 158 -3.14 17.30 0.63
N ASN A 159 -4.26 18.03 0.59
CA ASN A 159 -4.60 18.98 -0.49
C ASN A 159 -3.62 20.15 -0.64
N SER A 160 -2.71 20.36 0.32
CA SER A 160 -1.68 21.40 0.31
C SER A 160 -0.31 20.84 -0.11
N GLY A 161 -0.23 19.56 -0.48
CA GLY A 161 0.99 18.88 -0.88
C GLY A 161 1.95 18.56 0.28
N GLU A 162 1.49 18.65 1.53
CA GLU A 162 2.21 18.06 2.66
C GLU A 162 2.01 16.55 2.63
N TRP A 163 3.05 15.79 2.95
CA TRP A 163 3.05 14.34 2.84
C TRP A 163 3.76 13.71 4.03
N ALA A 164 3.48 12.43 4.27
CA ALA A 164 4.22 11.62 5.22
C ALA A 164 4.26 10.15 4.78
N ALA A 165 5.35 9.47 5.14
CA ALA A 165 5.47 8.02 5.07
C ALA A 165 5.76 7.52 6.49
N ARG A 166 4.80 6.82 7.12
CA ARG A 166 4.86 6.39 8.53
C ARG A 166 4.54 4.91 8.64
N PHE A 167 5.16 4.22 9.59
CA PHE A 167 4.96 2.79 9.77
C PHE A 167 5.32 2.34 11.19
N SER A 168 4.59 1.34 11.68
CA SER A 168 4.80 0.66 12.97
C SER A 168 5.46 -0.72 12.81
N THR A 169 5.68 -1.17 11.57
CA THR A 169 6.51 -2.33 11.24
C THR A 169 8.00 -2.04 11.41
N LYS A 170 8.87 -3.07 11.31
CA LYS A 170 10.33 -2.87 11.34
C LYS A 170 10.84 -2.05 10.16
N GLN A 171 10.18 -2.16 9.01
CA GLN A 171 10.55 -1.51 7.76
C GLN A 171 9.32 -1.30 6.88
N MET A 172 9.40 -0.29 6.02
CA MET A 172 8.51 -0.06 4.88
C MET A 172 9.33 0.66 3.81
N SER A 173 9.49 0.05 2.63
CA SER A 173 10.12 0.76 1.52
C SER A 173 9.20 1.88 1.05
N TRP A 174 9.71 3.11 0.99
CA TRP A 174 8.94 4.27 0.57
C TRP A 174 9.81 5.22 -0.24
N ALA A 175 9.17 5.96 -1.14
CA ALA A 175 9.75 7.06 -1.87
C ALA A 175 8.69 8.15 -2.11
N THR A 176 9.12 9.39 -2.29
CA THR A 176 8.28 10.49 -2.75
C THR A 176 9.09 11.44 -3.63
N VAL A 177 8.40 12.15 -4.51
CA VAL A 177 8.98 13.22 -5.31
C VAL A 177 8.19 14.50 -5.03
N LYS A 178 8.90 15.54 -4.63
CA LYS A 178 8.33 16.89 -4.44
C LYS A 178 9.41 17.93 -4.72
N ASP A 179 9.06 19.00 -5.42
CA ASP A 179 9.97 20.12 -5.73
C ASP A 179 11.29 19.65 -6.38
N ASP A 180 11.19 18.72 -7.34
CA ASP A 180 12.32 18.06 -8.04
C ASP A 180 13.32 17.34 -7.11
N GLN A 181 12.89 17.01 -5.90
CA GLN A 181 13.65 16.21 -4.93
C GLN A 181 13.00 14.83 -4.75
N LEU A 182 13.82 13.79 -4.92
CA LEU A 182 13.49 12.43 -4.54
C LEU A 182 13.88 12.20 -3.08
N HIS A 183 12.90 11.87 -2.23
CA HIS A 183 13.13 11.36 -0.88
C HIS A 183 12.82 9.87 -0.82
N TYR A 184 13.62 9.09 -0.10
CA TYR A 184 13.40 7.64 0.03
C TYR A 184 13.98 7.06 1.32
N GLY A 185 13.48 5.90 1.72
CA GLY A 185 13.95 5.17 2.90
C GLY A 185 13.32 3.78 3.03
N ILE A 186 13.86 2.98 3.96
CA ILE A 186 13.36 1.63 4.26
C ILE A 186 13.11 1.49 5.76
N TYR A 187 14.04 1.94 6.58
CA TYR A 187 14.01 1.79 8.04
C TYR A 187 13.48 3.03 8.76
N ALA A 188 12.96 2.85 9.97
CA ALA A 188 12.45 3.96 10.76
C ALA A 188 13.57 4.98 11.04
N GLY A 189 13.28 6.27 10.81
CA GLY A 189 14.24 7.36 10.96
C GLY A 189 15.22 7.52 9.78
N GLU A 190 15.20 6.62 8.80
CA GLU A 190 16.00 6.74 7.58
C GLU A 190 15.29 7.65 6.58
N ARG A 191 16.01 8.69 6.11
CA ARG A 191 15.55 9.56 5.03
C ARG A 191 16.74 10.04 4.21
N HIS A 192 16.81 9.56 2.98
CA HIS A 192 17.77 10.02 1.98
C HIS A 192 17.09 11.05 1.06
N THR A 193 17.89 11.94 0.47
CA THR A 193 17.41 12.94 -0.49
C THR A 193 18.42 13.08 -1.62
N LYS A 194 17.94 13.12 -2.87
CA LYS A 194 18.74 13.48 -4.04
C LYS A 194 17.87 14.19 -5.09
N PRO A 195 18.45 15.07 -5.94
CA PRO A 195 17.75 15.64 -7.09
C PRO A 195 17.24 14.54 -8.02
N VAL A 196 16.07 14.74 -8.64
CA VAL A 196 15.48 13.76 -9.57
C VAL A 196 16.38 13.51 -10.78
N ASP A 197 16.98 14.55 -11.34
CA ASP A 197 17.87 14.42 -12.52
C ASP A 197 19.08 13.51 -12.24
N GLU A 198 19.66 13.62 -11.04
CA GLU A 198 20.77 12.74 -10.62
C GLU A 198 20.31 11.29 -10.43
N ALA A 199 19.08 11.09 -9.94
CA ALA A 199 18.50 9.76 -9.78
C ALA A 199 18.31 9.07 -11.14
N LEU A 200 17.79 9.78 -12.13
CA LEU A 200 17.54 9.26 -13.47
C LEU A 200 18.84 9.03 -14.25
N ALA A 201 19.85 9.89 -14.07
CA ALA A 201 21.16 9.73 -14.71
C ALA A 201 21.90 8.46 -14.24
N SER A 202 21.63 7.98 -13.01
CA SER A 202 22.23 6.75 -12.49
C SER A 202 21.67 5.48 -13.16
N GLU A 203 20.41 5.47 -13.61
CA GLU A 203 19.81 4.32 -14.32
C GLU A 203 20.35 4.14 -15.75
N MET A 204 20.74 5.23 -16.41
CA MET A 204 21.33 5.18 -17.77
C MET A 204 22.77 4.66 -17.81
N ARG A 205 23.43 4.48 -16.66
CA ARG A 205 24.79 3.91 -16.59
C ARG A 205 24.81 2.40 -16.35
N ASP A 206 23.70 1.85 -15.86
CA ASP A 206 23.53 0.42 -15.53
C ASP A 206 22.61 -0.33 -16.52
N SER A 207 22.23 0.29 -17.64
CA SER A 207 21.52 -0.32 -18.78
C SER A 207 22.38 -0.36 -20.04
#